data_AF-A0A3D9BP14-F1
#
_entry.id   AF-A0A3D9BP14-F1
#
_cell.length_a   1.000
_cell.length_b   1.000
_cell.length_c   1.000
_cell.angle_alpha   90.00
_cell.angle_beta   90.00
_cell.angle_gamma   90.00
#
_symmetry.space_group_name_H-M   'P 1'
#
loop_
_entity.id
_entity.type
_entity.pdbx_description
1 polymer ?
#
loop_
_entity_poly.entity_id
_entity_poly.type
_entity_poly.pdbx_seq_one_letter_code
_entity_poly.pdbx_strand_id
1 'polypeptide(L)'
;MAGKKSSDKELKQTIQNHIDKTHYVKVFFSEECPEELTSGFILNVSENFLMIQESHNFTLDGIKIIPYNRIEGIRHKKFEKLLRKYFQKRA
;
A
#
# COMPACT_ATOMS: atom_id res chain seq x y z
N MET A 1 -14.07 6.61 23.42
CA MET A 1 -14.00 5.98 22.09
C MET A 1 -14.54 6.96 21.04
N ALA A 2 -13.71 7.83 20.45
CA ALA A 2 -14.16 8.79 19.43
C ALA A 2 -13.05 9.31 18.48
N GLY A 3 -11.90 8.63 18.38
CA GLY A 3 -10.74 9.12 17.60
C GLY A 3 -10.47 8.41 16.27
N LYS A 4 -11.03 7.22 16.03
CA LYS A 4 -10.63 6.34 14.89
C LYS A 4 -11.31 6.64 13.54
N LYS A 5 -12.46 7.35 13.51
CA LYS A 5 -13.24 7.50 12.26
C LYS A 5 -12.64 8.48 11.24
N SER A 6 -11.89 9.51 11.68
CA SER A 6 -11.24 10.44 10.74
C SER A 6 -10.07 9.78 10.03
N SER A 7 -9.26 9.00 10.76
CA SER A 7 -8.07 8.33 10.23
C SER A 7 -8.40 7.33 9.12
N ASP A 8 -9.50 6.59 9.25
CA ASP A 8 -9.87 5.56 8.27
C ASP A 8 -10.30 6.18 6.93
N LYS A 9 -11.04 7.29 6.97
CA LYS A 9 -11.47 8.00 5.76
C LYS A 9 -10.29 8.65 5.05
N GLU A 10 -9.39 9.28 5.80
CA GLU A 10 -8.15 9.87 5.28
C GLU A 10 -7.21 8.81 4.68
N LEU A 11 -7.10 7.65 5.34
CA LEU A 11 -6.32 6.52 4.84
C LEU A 11 -6.90 5.97 3.53
N LYS A 12 -8.22 5.76 3.46
CA LYS A 12 -8.89 5.31 2.23
C LYS A 12 -8.69 6.29 1.07
N GLN A 13 -8.80 7.59 1.33
CA GLN A 13 -8.53 8.61 0.30
C GLN A 13 -7.06 8.57 -0.16
N THR A 14 -6.13 8.37 0.76
CA THR A 14 -4.70 8.24 0.46
C THR A 14 -4.41 7.01 -0.39
N ILE A 15 -5.06 5.88 -0.09
CA ILE A 15 -4.97 4.65 -0.86
C ILE A 15 -5.51 4.84 -2.28
N GLN A 16 -6.67 5.48 -2.42
CA GLN A 16 -7.23 5.77 -3.73
C GLN A 16 -6.28 6.61 -4.58
N ASN A 17 -5.68 7.66 -3.98
CA ASN A 17 -4.67 8.47 -4.66
C ASN A 17 -3.44 7.65 -5.11
N HIS A 18 -3.08 6.59 -4.38
CA HIS A 18 -1.98 5.70 -4.74
C HIS A 18 -2.34 4.73 -5.87
N ILE A 19 -3.59 4.25 -5.91
CA ILE A 19 -4.14 3.46 -7.02
C ILE A 19 -4.14 4.29 -8.31
N ASP A 20 -4.76 5.47 -8.26
CA ASP A 20 -4.96 6.34 -9.44
C ASP A 20 -3.62 6.77 -10.07
N LYS A 21 -2.59 6.97 -9.26
CA LYS A 21 -1.25 7.39 -9.71
C LYS A 21 -0.29 6.22 -9.93
N THR A 22 -0.74 5.00 -9.69
CA THR A 22 0.04 3.76 -9.73
C THR A 22 1.34 3.90 -8.95
N HIS A 23 1.22 4.33 -7.70
CA HIS A 23 2.38 4.50 -6.83
C HIS A 23 2.89 3.14 -6.35
N TYR A 24 4.20 2.95 -6.47
CA TYR A 24 4.89 1.93 -5.68
C TYR A 24 4.86 2.36 -4.22
N VAL A 25 4.40 1.51 -3.32
CA VAL A 25 4.23 1.84 -1.90
C VAL A 25 4.87 0.79 -1.02
N LYS A 26 5.16 1.18 0.22
CA LYS A 26 5.47 0.27 1.32
C LYS A 26 4.34 0.32 2.35
N VAL A 27 3.86 -0.84 2.76
CA VAL A 27 2.77 -1.00 3.74
C VAL A 27 3.35 -1.43 5.08
N PHE A 28 2.90 -0.79 6.15
CA PHE A 28 3.28 -1.07 7.54
C PHE A 28 2.09 -1.69 8.26
N PHE A 29 2.34 -2.78 8.97
CA PHE A 29 1.35 -3.50 9.76
C PHE A 29 1.46 -3.12 11.23
N SER A 30 0.35 -3.17 11.96
CA SER A 30 0.32 -2.87 13.39
C SER A 30 1.17 -3.85 14.20
N GLU A 31 1.75 -3.37 15.31
CA GLU A 31 2.54 -4.21 16.22
C GLU A 31 1.73 -5.38 16.82
N GLU A 32 0.39 -5.25 16.88
CA GLU A 32 -0.53 -6.33 17.32
C GLU A 32 -0.61 -7.50 16.33
N CYS A 33 -0.17 -7.32 15.08
CA CYS A 33 -0.10 -8.34 14.05
C CYS A 33 1.24 -8.24 13.30
N PRO A 34 2.35 -8.71 13.91
CA PRO A 34 3.67 -8.61 13.32
C PRO A 34 3.77 -9.55 12.11
N GLU A 35 3.61 -8.99 10.92
CA GLU A 35 3.92 -9.60 9.63
C GLU A 35 5.09 -8.85 8.98
N GLU A 36 5.80 -9.53 8.08
CA GLU A 36 6.83 -8.87 7.27
C GLU A 36 6.22 -7.75 6.43
N LEU A 37 6.89 -6.58 6.46
CA LEU A 37 6.50 -5.40 5.69
C LEU A 37 6.40 -5.75 4.21
N THR A 38 5.28 -5.42 3.57
CA THR A 38 5.11 -5.64 2.12
C THR A 38 5.32 -4.36 1.33
N SER A 39 5.81 -4.49 0.10
CA SER A 39 5.98 -3.40 -0.85
C SER A 39 5.50 -3.81 -2.24
N GLY A 40 4.89 -2.88 -2.96
CA GLY A 40 4.24 -3.21 -4.22
C GLY A 40 3.35 -2.11 -4.76
N PHE A 41 2.47 -2.48 -5.69
CA PHE A 41 1.46 -1.61 -6.29
C PHE A 41 0.08 -1.99 -5.77
N ILE A 42 -0.65 -1.02 -5.22
CA ILE A 42 -2.03 -1.26 -4.79
C ILE A 42 -2.88 -1.42 -6.05
N LEU A 43 -3.52 -2.58 -6.20
CA LEU A 43 -4.38 -2.88 -7.34
C LEU A 43 -5.82 -2.47 -7.08
N ASN A 44 -6.32 -2.76 -5.89
CA ASN A 44 -7.71 -2.53 -5.55
C ASN A 44 -7.94 -2.43 -4.04
N VAL A 45 -9.12 -1.94 -3.69
CA VAL A 45 -9.56 -1.68 -2.35
C VAL A 45 -11.04 -2.00 -2.20
N SER A 46 -11.40 -2.71 -1.14
CA SER A 46 -12.79 -2.92 -0.73
C SER A 46 -13.05 -2.28 0.63
N GLU A 47 -14.24 -2.50 1.20
CA GLU A 47 -14.56 -1.97 2.53
C GLU A 47 -13.58 -2.47 3.60
N ASN A 48 -13.17 -3.74 3.50
CA ASN A 48 -12.44 -4.48 4.53
C ASN A 48 -11.04 -4.93 4.11
N PHE A 49 -10.73 -4.92 2.81
CA PHE A 49 -9.47 -5.46 2.29
C PHE A 49 -8.77 -4.51 1.33
N LEU A 50 -7.44 -4.56 1.36
CA LEU A 50 -6.55 -3.97 0.36
C LEU A 50 -5.88 -5.10 -0.43
N MET A 51 -5.86 -4.96 -1.74
CA MET A 51 -5.17 -5.88 -2.66
C MET A 51 -3.91 -5.21 -3.19
N ILE A 52 -2.76 -5.83 -2.96
CA ILE A 52 -1.46 -5.34 -3.42
C ILE A 52 -0.77 -6.40 -4.28
N GLN A 53 -0.20 -5.95 -5.40
CA GLN A 53 0.75 -6.73 -6.17
C GLN A 53 2.14 -6.54 -5.57
N GLU A 54 2.68 -7.59 -4.96
CA GLU A 54 3.99 -7.58 -4.34
C GLU A 54 5.07 -7.67 -5.42
N SER A 55 6.10 -6.85 -5.29
CA SER A 55 7.25 -6.92 -6.19
C SER A 55 8.54 -6.51 -5.50
N HIS A 56 9.55 -7.38 -5.58
CA HIS A 56 10.89 -7.15 -5.08
C HIS A 56 11.91 -7.33 -6.20
N ASN A 57 12.88 -6.41 -6.30
CA ASN A 57 13.97 -6.48 -7.29
C ASN A 57 13.49 -6.69 -8.74
N PHE A 58 12.39 -6.04 -9.13
CA PHE A 58 11.76 -6.18 -10.46
C PHE A 58 11.15 -7.57 -10.76
N THR A 59 11.04 -8.41 -9.75
CA THR A 59 10.30 -9.67 -9.79
C THR A 59 8.86 -9.43 -9.33
N LEU A 60 7.91 -10.11 -9.96
CA LEU A 60 6.54 -10.24 -9.46
C LEU A 60 6.52 -11.39 -8.45
N ASP A 61 6.29 -11.09 -7.17
CA ASP A 61 6.27 -12.11 -6.13
C ASP A 61 4.87 -12.67 -5.89
N GLY A 62 3.83 -11.90 -6.24
CA GLY A 62 2.45 -12.37 -6.22
C GLY A 62 1.46 -11.27 -5.86
N ILE A 63 0.28 -11.71 -5.42
CA ILE A 63 -0.80 -10.85 -4.92
C ILE A 63 -1.02 -11.15 -3.45
N LYS A 64 -1.08 -10.11 -2.62
CA LYS A 64 -1.45 -10.20 -1.21
C LYS A 64 -2.76 -9.47 -0.95
N ILE A 65 -3.65 -10.11 -0.20
CA ILE A 65 -4.90 -9.53 0.30
C ILE A 65 -4.72 -9.23 1.78
N ILE A 66 -4.94 -7.98 2.17
CA ILE A 66 -4.61 -7.45 3.49
C ILE A 66 -5.88 -6.92 4.16
N PRO A 67 -6.25 -7.41 5.36
CA PRO A 67 -7.30 -6.79 6.17
C PRO A 67 -6.95 -5.36 6.55
N TYR A 68 -7.87 -4.42 6.32
CA TYR A 68 -7.65 -2.99 6.55
C TYR A 68 -7.26 -2.62 7.97
N ASN A 69 -7.89 -3.29 8.93
CA ASN A 69 -7.66 -3.08 10.36
C ASN A 69 -6.23 -3.41 10.80
N ARG A 70 -5.44 -4.08 9.96
CA ARG A 70 -4.02 -4.38 10.21
C ARG A 70 -3.07 -3.32 9.66
N ILE A 71 -3.54 -2.43 8.79
CA ILE A 71 -2.69 -1.43 8.15
C ILE A 71 -2.50 -0.26 9.12
N GLU A 72 -1.27 -0.06 9.57
CA GLU A 72 -0.90 1.08 10.40
C GLU A 72 -0.58 2.31 9.53
N GLY A 73 -0.01 2.08 8.35
CA GLY A 73 0.31 3.17 7.44
C GLY A 73 0.83 2.71 6.09
N ILE A 74 0.84 3.65 5.15
CA ILE A 74 1.35 3.45 3.79
C ILE A 74 2.31 4.59 3.46
N ARG A 75 3.45 4.24 2.87
CA ARG A 75 4.51 5.20 2.56
C ARG A 75 4.85 5.21 1.07
N HIS A 76 4.89 6.42 0.52
CA HIS A 76 5.42 6.72 -0.80
C HIS A 76 6.35 7.95 -0.72
N LYS A 77 7.63 7.73 -0.44
CA LYS A 77 8.65 8.79 -0.26
C LYS A 77 9.67 8.76 -1.42
N LYS A 78 10.85 9.35 -1.21
CA LYS A 78 11.86 9.61 -2.26
C LYS A 78 12.31 8.32 -2.97
N PHE A 79 12.50 7.24 -2.23
CA PHE A 79 12.90 5.94 -2.79
C PHE A 79 11.80 5.34 -3.67
N GLU A 80 10.57 5.34 -3.16
CA GLU A 80 9.41 4.82 -3.87
C GLU A 80 9.09 5.66 -5.14
N LYS A 81 9.30 6.98 -5.09
CA LYS A 81 9.22 7.88 -6.26
C LYS A 81 10.27 7.56 -7.33
N LEU A 82 11.48 7.20 -6.93
CA LEU A 82 12.54 6.79 -7.86
C LEU A 82 12.17 5.49 -8.55
N LEU A 83 11.75 4.48 -7.80
CA LEU A 83 11.29 3.20 -8.36
C LEU A 83 10.13 3.40 -9.34
N ARG A 84 9.11 4.20 -8.99
CA ARG A 84 8.01 4.54 -9.89
C ARG A 84 8.50 5.09 -11.23
N LYS A 85 9.48 6.00 -11.24
CA LYS A 85 10.06 6.53 -12.48
C LYS A 85 10.72 5.43 -13.33
N TYR A 86 11.37 4.44 -12.71
CA TYR A 86 11.97 3.33 -13.42
C TYR A 86 10.91 2.39 -14.01
N PHE A 87 9.88 2.05 -13.25
CA PHE A 87 8.77 1.22 -13.74
C PHE A 87 7.99 1.91 -14.87
N GLN A 88 7.74 3.22 -14.80
CA GLN A 88 7.02 3.96 -15.84
C GLN A 88 7.82 4.18 -17.13
N LYS A 89 9.16 4.20 -17.08
CA LYS A 89 9.99 4.37 -18.29
C LYS A 89 10.04 3.12 -19.18
N ARG A 90 9.54 1.98 -18.70
CA ARG A 90 9.65 0.68 -19.37
C ARG A 90 8.29 -0.03 -19.58
N ALA A 91 7.19 0.65 -19.28
CA ALA A 91 5.84 0.21 -19.63
C ALA A 91 5.40 0.93 -20.91
#